data_AF-A0A2V6EED8-F1
#
_entry.id   AF-A0A2V6EED8-F1
#
_cell.length_a   1.000
_cell.length_b   1.000
_cell.length_c   1.000
_cell.angle_alpha   90.00
_cell.angle_beta   90.00
_cell.angle_gamma   90.00
#
_symmetry.space_group_name_H-M   'P 1'
#
loop_
_entity.id
_entity.type
_entity.pdbx_description
1 polymer ?
#
loop_
_entity_poly.entity_id
_entity_poly.type
_entity_poly.pdbx_seq_one_letter_code
_entity_poly.pdbx_strand_id
1 'polypeptide(L)'
;MQSILAKFMKDSVVRGRMLQLLYERRREGSIPFGHAEQAVPPPGGIRRRDWLRALAQLSEYRLIDWTPREDQSGMGLLSGFAKINDFGVKVLEGGVASPISISIDESRRTTVPRQQPTPIGASTPRQQVITEALEKVITAINQADVSEKEKNEAKSLLRKLLCSKAAASVLGAGAQSLAAKHFTG
;
A
#
# COMPACT_ATOMS: atom_id res chain seq x y z
N MET A 1 -28.33 13.92 33.59
CA MET A 1 -27.21 12.96 33.51
C MET A 1 -26.84 12.81 32.02
N GLN A 2 -25.87 13.61 31.54
CA GLN A 2 -25.48 13.60 30.13
C GLN A 2 -24.47 12.47 29.92
N SER A 3 -24.81 11.56 29.00
CA SER A 3 -23.96 10.45 28.56
C SER A 3 -22.69 10.99 27.89
N ILE A 4 -21.56 11.00 28.60
CA ILE A 4 -20.22 11.22 28.03
C ILE A 4 -19.73 9.89 27.43
N LEU A 5 -20.47 9.38 26.44
CA LEU A 5 -19.89 8.42 25.50
C LEU A 5 -19.02 9.24 24.56
N ALA A 6 -17.74 9.41 24.92
CA ALA A 6 -16.73 9.92 24.00
C ALA A 6 -16.89 9.13 22.69
N LYS A 7 -17.35 9.81 21.64
CA LYS A 7 -17.60 9.23 20.32
C LYS A 7 -16.27 8.69 19.80
N PHE A 8 -16.00 7.41 20.04
CA PHE A 8 -14.77 6.77 19.61
C PHE A 8 -14.70 6.87 18.09
N MET A 9 -13.64 7.53 17.60
CA MET A 9 -13.44 7.65 16.17
C MET A 9 -13.10 6.28 15.58
N LYS A 10 -13.71 5.95 14.45
CA LYS A 10 -13.45 4.67 13.75
C LYS A 10 -11.97 4.56 13.37
N ASP A 11 -11.39 3.37 13.52
CA ASP A 11 -9.99 3.11 13.17
C ASP A 11 -9.65 3.48 11.73
N SER A 12 -10.56 3.29 10.78
CA SER A 12 -10.38 3.68 9.38
C SER A 12 -10.20 5.19 9.21
N VAL A 13 -10.87 5.99 10.04
CA VAL A 13 -10.75 7.45 10.04
C VAL A 13 -9.43 7.88 10.68
N VAL A 14 -9.00 7.21 11.75
CA VAL A 14 -7.69 7.47 12.37
C VAL A 14 -6.56 7.19 11.38
N ARG A 15 -6.60 6.06 10.66
CA ARG A 15 -5.66 5.73 9.58
C ARG A 15 -5.69 6.74 8.44
N GLY A 16 -6.88 7.13 7.99
CA GLY A 16 -7.03 8.13 6.94
C GLY A 16 -6.42 9.48 7.33
N ARG A 17 -6.65 9.94 8.57
CA ARG A 17 -6.04 11.17 9.10
C ARG A 17 -4.52 11.08 9.24
N MET A 18 -3.98 9.94 9.68
CA MET A 18 -2.54 9.72 9.75
C MET A 18 -1.90 9.77 8.36
N LEU A 19 -2.49 9.07 7.39
CA LEU A 19 -1.96 9.04 6.03
C LEU A 19 -2.02 10.42 5.38
N GLN A 20 -3.13 11.15 5.55
CA GLN A 20 -3.31 12.52 5.08
C GLN A 20 -2.25 13.48 5.67
N LEU A 21 -2.01 13.41 6.99
CA LEU A 21 -0.97 14.21 7.65
C LEU A 21 0.41 13.97 7.02
N LEU A 22 0.77 12.70 6.82
CA LEU A 22 2.06 12.34 6.23
C LEU A 22 2.17 12.77 4.77
N TYR A 23 1.07 12.80 4.03
CA TYR A 23 1.02 13.34 2.67
C TYR A 23 1.20 14.86 2.64
N GLU A 24 0.52 15.59 3.51
CA GLU A 24 0.65 17.05 3.61
C GLU A 24 2.10 17.44 3.96
N ARG A 25 2.74 16.69 4.85
CA ARG A 25 4.12 16.90 5.31
C ARG A 25 5.18 16.14 4.50
N ARG A 26 4.82 15.57 3.33
CA ARG A 26 5.73 14.71 2.54
C ARG A 26 7.03 15.39 2.10
N ARG A 27 7.04 16.73 2.01
CA ARG A 27 8.22 17.53 1.66
C ARG A 27 9.21 17.68 2.82
N GLU A 28 8.79 17.40 4.05
CA GLU A 28 9.62 17.50 5.25
C GLU A 28 10.45 16.23 5.50
N GLY A 29 10.21 15.16 4.74
CA GLY A 29 10.86 13.87 4.94
C GLY A 29 10.22 13.07 6.09
N SER A 30 11.03 12.36 6.86
CA SER A 30 10.55 11.51 7.96
C SER A 30 10.31 12.35 9.22
N ILE A 31 9.08 12.31 9.75
CA ILE A 31 8.66 13.08 10.93
C ILE A 31 8.48 12.18 12.16
N PRO A 32 8.75 12.69 13.38
CA PRO A 32 8.79 11.87 14.60
C PRO A 32 7.39 11.52 15.15
N PHE A 33 7.26 10.32 15.71
CA PHE A 33 6.10 9.83 16.45
C PHE A 33 6.51 9.10 17.73
N GLY A 34 5.55 8.93 18.65
CA GLY A 34 5.75 8.25 19.93
C GLY A 34 6.24 9.20 21.02
N HIS A 35 7.37 8.86 21.63
CA HIS A 35 8.02 9.64 22.70
C HIS A 35 9.25 10.41 22.21
N ALA A 36 9.50 10.42 20.90
CA ALA A 36 10.55 11.24 20.32
C ALA A 36 10.32 12.73 20.63
N GLU A 37 11.42 13.49 20.73
CA GLU A 37 11.36 14.94 20.80
C GLU A 37 10.60 15.49 19.57
N GLN A 38 9.70 16.45 19.78
CA GLN A 38 8.82 17.01 18.75
C GLN A 38 7.86 16.00 18.08
N ALA A 39 7.61 14.84 18.72
CA ALA A 39 6.68 13.84 18.19
C ALA A 39 5.31 14.45 17.88
N VAL A 40 4.76 14.10 16.72
CA VAL A 40 3.47 14.63 16.28
C VAL A 40 2.35 14.12 17.20
N PRO A 41 1.67 15.02 17.94
CA PRO A 41 0.62 14.61 18.85
C PRO A 41 -0.62 14.12 18.07
N PRO A 42 -1.44 13.24 18.68
CA PRO A 42 -2.72 12.88 18.08
C PRO A 42 -3.62 14.12 17.96
N PRO A 43 -4.28 14.34 16.81
CA PRO A 43 -5.34 15.34 16.70
C PRO A 43 -6.45 15.16 17.75
N GLY A 44 -7.12 16.25 18.10
CA GLY A 44 -8.22 16.25 19.08
C GLY A 44 -9.25 15.14 18.81
N GLY A 45 -9.61 14.41 19.87
CA GLY A 45 -10.54 13.27 19.81
C GLY A 45 -9.91 11.93 19.42
N ILE A 46 -8.58 11.85 19.21
CA ILE A 46 -7.85 10.59 18.97
C ILE A 46 -7.02 10.24 20.21
N ARG A 47 -7.16 9.00 20.71
CA ARG A 47 -6.26 8.52 21.78
C ARG A 47 -4.86 8.25 21.22
N ARG A 48 -3.82 8.59 21.99
CA ARG A 48 -2.41 8.33 21.63
C ARG A 48 -2.17 6.88 21.20
N ARG A 49 -2.78 5.91 21.90
CA ARG A 49 -2.68 4.49 21.53
C ARG A 49 -3.24 4.18 20.15
N ASP A 50 -4.40 4.74 19.81
CA ASP A 50 -5.05 4.48 18.52
C ASP A 50 -4.29 5.17 17.38
N TRP A 51 -3.68 6.33 17.68
CA TRP A 51 -2.78 7.05 16.78
C TRP A 51 -1.53 6.22 16.42
N LEU A 52 -0.83 5.69 17.42
CA LEU A 52 0.35 4.84 17.20
C LEU A 52 -0.02 3.49 16.59
N ARG A 53 -1.20 2.93 16.92
CA ARG A 53 -1.71 1.71 16.27
C ARG A 53 -1.99 1.94 14.78
N ALA A 54 -2.58 3.07 14.41
CA ALA A 54 -2.81 3.41 13.02
C ALA A 54 -1.49 3.53 12.25
N LEU A 55 -0.47 4.11 12.86
CA LEU A 55 0.88 4.17 12.30
C LEU A 55 1.46 2.78 12.03
N ALA A 56 1.39 1.87 13.01
CA ALA A 56 1.86 0.49 12.86
C ALA A 56 1.12 -0.24 11.72
N GLN A 57 -0.20 -0.11 11.65
CA GLN A 57 -1.01 -0.70 10.58
C GLN A 57 -0.65 -0.13 9.20
N LEU A 58 -0.48 1.18 9.06
CA LEU A 58 -0.08 1.76 7.77
C LEU A 58 1.29 1.26 7.32
N SER A 59 2.22 1.03 8.24
CA SER A 59 3.55 0.46 7.95
C SER A 59 3.49 -1.03 7.56
N GLU A 60 2.68 -1.81 8.27
CA GLU A 60 2.42 -3.23 7.97
C GLU A 60 1.93 -3.41 6.52
N TYR A 61 1.03 -2.54 6.10
CA TYR A 61 0.46 -2.54 4.74
C TYR A 61 1.23 -1.66 3.75
N ARG A 62 2.46 -1.27 4.08
CA ARG A 62 3.40 -0.56 3.19
C ARG A 62 2.92 0.78 2.64
N LEU A 63 1.97 1.43 3.32
CA LEU A 63 1.50 2.77 2.93
C LEU A 63 2.45 3.88 3.41
N ILE A 64 3.32 3.56 4.37
CA ILE A 64 4.34 4.45 4.92
C ILE A 64 5.63 3.68 5.15
N ASP A 65 6.74 4.40 5.20
CA ASP A 65 8.00 3.87 5.71
C ASP A 65 8.11 4.25 7.19
N TRP A 66 8.40 3.26 8.04
CA TRP A 66 8.60 3.43 9.48
C TRP A 66 10.02 3.04 9.89
N THR A 67 10.72 3.96 10.53
CA THR A 67 12.02 3.71 11.14
C THR A 67 11.86 3.75 12.66
N PRO A 68 11.83 2.58 13.33
CA PRO A 68 11.73 2.56 14.78
C PRO A 68 12.98 3.18 15.40
N ARG A 69 12.79 3.86 16.52
CA ARG A 69 13.83 4.36 17.41
C ARG A 69 13.58 3.76 18.78
N GLU A 70 14.58 3.08 19.33
CA GLU A 70 14.50 2.59 20.71
C GLU A 70 14.25 3.77 21.64
N ASP A 71 13.24 3.63 22.50
CA ASP A 71 13.12 4.53 23.62
C ASP A 71 14.24 4.16 24.62
N GLN A 72 14.92 5.17 25.17
CA GLN A 72 15.97 4.94 26.17
C GLN A 72 15.42 4.30 27.47
N SER A 73 14.09 4.18 27.57
CA SER A 73 13.33 3.63 28.70
C SER A 73 13.15 2.11 28.67
N GLY A 74 13.40 1.41 27.56
CA GLY A 74 13.27 -0.05 27.47
C GLY A 74 11.85 -0.59 27.73
N MET A 75 10.83 0.29 27.77
CA MET A 75 9.46 -0.03 28.17
C MET A 75 8.54 -0.35 26.98
N GLY A 76 9.11 -0.61 25.80
CA GLY A 76 8.36 -1.13 24.65
C GLY A 76 7.40 -0.12 24.00
N LEU A 77 7.50 1.17 24.32
CA LEU A 77 6.74 2.22 23.64
C LEU A 77 7.50 2.70 22.41
N LEU A 78 7.24 2.01 21.28
CA LEU A 78 7.83 2.28 19.97
C LEU A 78 7.76 3.78 19.62
N SER A 79 8.91 4.44 19.67
CA SER A 79 9.13 5.75 19.07
C SER A 79 9.76 5.55 17.71
N GLY A 80 9.76 6.58 16.86
CA GLY A 80 10.36 6.45 15.54
C GLY A 80 9.94 7.55 14.58
N PHE A 81 10.39 7.43 13.35
CA PHE A 81 10.12 8.39 12.29
C PHE A 81 9.31 7.73 11.19
N ALA A 82 8.29 8.43 10.71
CA ALA A 82 7.47 7.97 9.59
C ALA A 82 7.49 8.99 8.45
N LYS A 83 7.43 8.48 7.22
CA LYS A 83 7.09 9.27 6.02
C LYS A 83 6.13 8.49 5.17
N ILE A 84 5.29 9.18 4.41
CA ILE A 84 4.53 8.53 3.36
C ILE A 84 5.47 8.07 2.24
N ASN A 85 5.20 6.90 1.66
CA ASN A 85 5.94 6.40 0.51
C ASN A 85 5.09 6.51 -0.77
N ASP A 86 5.68 6.15 -1.91
CA ASP A 86 5.03 6.26 -3.22
C ASP A 86 3.72 5.47 -3.32
N PHE A 87 3.61 4.36 -2.59
CA PHE A 87 2.38 3.57 -2.58
C PHE A 87 1.27 4.29 -1.79
N GLY A 88 1.60 4.81 -0.60
CA GLY A 88 0.66 5.62 0.19
C GLY A 88 0.19 6.88 -0.54
N VAL A 89 1.09 7.55 -1.27
CA VAL A 89 0.76 8.71 -2.12
C VAL A 89 -0.28 8.33 -3.18
N LYS A 90 -0.04 7.25 -3.93
CA LYS A 90 -0.98 6.78 -4.96
C LYS A 90 -2.34 6.38 -4.40
N VAL A 91 -2.37 5.80 -3.20
CA VAL A 91 -3.61 5.45 -2.50
C VAL A 91 -4.42 6.70 -2.13
N LEU A 92 -3.76 7.75 -1.62
CA LEU A 92 -4.43 9.01 -1.28
C LEU A 92 -4.96 9.76 -2.51
N GLU A 93 -4.14 9.85 -3.55
CA GLU A 93 -4.47 10.51 -4.81
C GLU A 93 -5.52 9.75 -5.63
N GLY A 94 -5.93 8.55 -5.17
CA GLY A 94 -6.98 7.75 -5.79
C GLY A 94 -6.53 6.96 -7.02
N GLY A 95 -5.21 6.88 -7.27
CA GLY A 95 -4.65 6.09 -8.36
C GLY A 95 -4.63 4.58 -8.08
N VAL A 96 -4.71 4.15 -6.81
CA VAL A 96 -4.74 2.73 -6.40
C VAL A 96 -5.65 2.55 -5.18
N ALA A 97 -6.33 1.41 -5.07
CA ALA A 97 -7.12 1.07 -3.89
C ALA A 97 -6.24 0.79 -2.66
N SER A 98 -6.67 1.23 -1.48
CA SER A 98 -5.98 0.92 -0.23
C SER A 98 -6.14 -0.56 0.14
N PRO A 99 -5.06 -1.26 0.55
CA PRO A 99 -5.14 -2.66 1.00
C PRO A 99 -5.82 -2.81 2.37
N ILE A 100 -6.03 -1.70 3.09
CA ILE A 100 -6.79 -1.63 4.34
C ILE A 100 -7.84 -0.54 4.28
N SER A 101 -8.94 -0.73 5.02
CA SER A 101 -9.97 0.29 5.12
C SER A 101 -9.39 1.61 5.65
N ILE A 102 -9.47 2.67 4.86
CA ILE A 102 -9.13 4.04 5.23
C ILE A 102 -10.30 4.93 4.87
N SER A 103 -10.59 5.90 5.73
CA SER A 103 -11.64 6.89 5.49
C SER A 103 -10.98 8.26 5.42
N ILE A 104 -10.88 8.81 4.22
CA ILE A 104 -10.36 10.14 3.95
C ILE A 104 -11.57 11.05 3.71
N ASP A 105 -11.55 12.23 4.31
CA ASP A 105 -12.55 13.26 4.02
C ASP A 105 -12.33 13.75 2.59
N GLU A 106 -13.22 13.35 1.67
CA GLU A 106 -13.14 13.68 0.24
C GLU A 106 -13.09 15.21 0.00
N SER A 107 -13.57 16.03 0.94
CA SER A 107 -13.49 17.50 0.85
C SER A 107 -12.07 18.06 0.97
N ARG A 108 -11.13 17.28 1.51
CA ARG A 108 -9.70 17.65 1.67
C ARG A 108 -8.80 17.03 0.61
N ARG A 109 -9.36 16.30 -0.34
CA ARG A 109 -8.61 15.77 -1.49
C ARG A 109 -8.24 16.95 -2.38
N THR A 110 -6.96 17.27 -2.48
CA THR A 110 -6.47 18.19 -3.52
C THR A 110 -6.95 17.67 -4.86
N THR A 111 -7.82 18.45 -5.51
CA THR A 111 -8.50 18.14 -6.77
C THR A 111 -7.49 17.92 -7.88
N VAL A 112 -7.10 16.66 -8.08
CA VAL A 112 -6.76 16.12 -9.39
C VAL A 112 -8.08 15.55 -9.94
N PRO A 113 -8.45 15.78 -11.21
CA PRO A 113 -9.73 15.33 -11.76
C PRO A 113 -9.97 13.85 -11.45
N ARG A 114 -11.03 13.63 -10.68
CA ARG A 114 -11.52 12.32 -10.25
C ARG A 114 -11.87 11.51 -11.50
N GLN A 115 -11.03 10.55 -11.86
CA GLN A 115 -11.51 9.45 -12.69
C GLN A 115 -12.60 8.72 -11.89
N GLN A 116 -13.74 8.52 -12.54
CA GLN A 116 -14.93 7.90 -11.98
C GLN A 116 -14.59 6.59 -11.25
N PRO A 117 -15.38 6.18 -10.24
CA PRO A 117 -15.23 4.87 -9.64
C PRO A 117 -15.53 3.82 -10.70
N THR A 118 -14.49 3.27 -11.33
CA THR A 118 -14.63 2.13 -12.23
C THR A 118 -14.79 0.85 -11.41
N PRO A 119 -15.57 -0.12 -11.90
CA PRO A 119 -15.95 -1.31 -11.17
C PRO A 119 -14.73 -2.12 -10.72
N ILE A 120 -14.90 -2.80 -9.59
CA ILE A 120 -14.06 -3.90 -9.11
C ILE A 120 -13.75 -4.81 -10.31
N GLY A 121 -12.53 -4.74 -10.85
CA GLY A 121 -12.11 -5.61 -11.96
C GLY A 121 -11.17 -5.02 -13.01
N ALA A 122 -11.00 -3.70 -13.10
CA ALA A 122 -10.10 -3.13 -14.11
C ALA A 122 -8.65 -3.03 -13.58
N SER A 123 -7.71 -3.71 -14.27
CA SER A 123 -6.27 -3.52 -14.08
C SER A 123 -5.91 -2.05 -14.26
N THR A 124 -5.10 -1.48 -13.37
CA THR A 124 -4.61 -0.11 -13.53
C THR A 124 -3.83 0.04 -14.84
N PRO A 125 -3.75 1.23 -15.47
CA PRO A 125 -2.98 1.41 -16.72
C PRO A 125 -1.53 0.93 -16.60
N ARG A 126 -0.91 1.08 -15.42
CA ARG A 126 0.42 0.55 -15.14
C ARG A 126 0.44 -0.98 -15.07
N GLN A 127 -0.55 -1.60 -14.43
CA GLN A 127 -0.68 -3.06 -14.40
C GLN A 127 -0.87 -3.62 -15.80
N GLN A 128 -1.67 -2.98 -16.65
CA GLN A 128 -1.85 -3.37 -18.05
C GLN A 128 -0.52 -3.34 -18.82
N VAL A 129 0.24 -2.24 -18.74
CA VAL A 129 1.55 -2.15 -19.40
C VAL A 129 2.51 -3.24 -18.93
N ILE A 130 2.56 -3.52 -17.63
CA ILE A 130 3.45 -4.58 -17.10
C ILE A 130 2.94 -5.97 -17.51
N THR A 131 1.62 -6.20 -17.48
CA THR A 131 1.00 -7.45 -17.94
C THR A 131 1.28 -7.70 -19.42
N GLU A 132 1.11 -6.70 -20.29
CA GLU A 132 1.43 -6.79 -21.72
C GLU A 132 2.92 -7.04 -21.97
N ALA A 133 3.80 -6.35 -21.24
CA ALA A 133 5.24 -6.58 -21.35
C ALA A 133 5.61 -8.02 -20.96
N LEU A 134 5.01 -8.54 -19.89
CA LEU A 134 5.25 -9.90 -19.44
C LEU A 134 4.68 -10.95 -20.40
N GLU A 135 3.54 -10.67 -21.03
CA GLU A 135 2.98 -11.52 -22.10
C GLU A 135 3.90 -11.60 -23.32
N LYS A 136 4.51 -10.46 -23.71
CA LYS A 136 5.52 -10.44 -24.78
C LYS A 136 6.74 -11.28 -24.41
N VAL A 137 7.21 -11.25 -23.16
CA VAL A 137 8.32 -12.11 -22.69
C VAL A 137 7.94 -13.59 -22.78
N ILE A 138 6.74 -13.98 -22.35
CA ILE A 138 6.26 -15.37 -22.46
C ILE A 138 6.22 -15.81 -23.93
N THR A 139 5.76 -14.94 -24.82
CA THR A 139 5.69 -15.21 -26.26
C THR A 139 7.08 -15.36 -26.87
N ALA A 140 8.03 -14.50 -26.50
CA ALA A 140 9.41 -14.58 -26.97
C ALA A 140 10.09 -15.88 -26.50
N ILE A 141 9.84 -16.35 -25.28
CA ILE A 141 10.35 -17.63 -24.78
C ILE A 141 9.77 -18.81 -25.58
N ASN A 142 8.49 -18.75 -25.96
CA ASN A 142 7.90 -19.79 -26.82
C ASN A 142 8.56 -19.88 -28.19
N GLN A 143 8.94 -18.72 -28.75
CA GLN A 143 9.54 -18.60 -30.08
C GLN A 143 11.06 -18.73 -30.10
N ALA A 144 11.71 -18.78 -28.94
CA ALA A 144 13.16 -18.87 -28.86
C ALA A 144 13.69 -20.16 -29.50
N ASP A 145 14.81 -20.05 -30.21
CA ASP A 145 15.52 -21.19 -30.81
C ASP A 145 16.44 -21.85 -29.79
N VAL A 146 15.82 -22.46 -28.77
CA VAL A 146 16.48 -23.19 -27.68
C VAL A 146 15.80 -24.53 -27.47
N SER A 147 16.43 -25.43 -26.71
CA SER A 147 15.86 -26.76 -26.46
C SER A 147 14.52 -26.67 -25.73
N GLU A 148 13.62 -27.63 -25.99
CA GLU A 148 12.32 -27.69 -25.30
C GLU A 148 12.47 -27.82 -23.78
N LYS A 149 13.57 -28.44 -23.32
CA LYS A 149 13.90 -28.52 -21.89
C LYS A 149 14.12 -27.12 -21.30
N GLU A 150 14.93 -26.29 -21.95
CA GLU A 150 15.22 -24.92 -21.49
C GLU A 150 13.96 -24.04 -21.53
N LYS A 151 13.13 -24.18 -22.57
CA LYS A 151 11.83 -23.49 -22.62
C LYS A 151 10.94 -23.87 -21.44
N ASN A 152 10.88 -25.16 -21.11
CA ASN A 152 10.05 -25.65 -20.00
C ASN A 152 10.56 -25.20 -18.63
N GLU A 153 11.89 -25.14 -18.44
CA GLU A 153 12.49 -24.58 -17.21
C GLU A 153 12.16 -23.09 -17.05
N ALA A 154 12.33 -22.30 -18.12
CA ALA A 154 12.00 -20.87 -18.11
C ALA A 154 10.51 -20.64 -17.82
N LYS A 155 9.62 -21.43 -18.45
CA LYS A 155 8.17 -21.41 -18.21
C LYS A 155 7.82 -21.76 -16.77
N SER A 156 8.49 -22.75 -16.18
CA SER A 156 8.28 -23.15 -14.78
C SER A 156 8.62 -22.02 -13.81
N LEU A 157 9.74 -21.31 -14.03
CA LEU A 157 10.13 -20.15 -13.23
C LEU A 157 9.12 -19.00 -13.36
N LEU A 158 8.68 -18.71 -14.59
CA LEU A 158 7.65 -17.69 -14.84
C LEU A 158 6.31 -18.03 -14.18
N ARG A 159 5.87 -19.29 -14.24
CA ARG A 159 4.67 -19.75 -13.55
C ARG A 159 4.79 -19.54 -12.03
N LYS A 160 5.93 -19.90 -11.42
CA LYS A 160 6.17 -19.67 -9.99
C LYS A 160 6.15 -18.18 -9.64
N LEU A 161 6.75 -17.33 -10.48
CA LEU A 161 6.72 -15.88 -10.31
C LEU A 161 5.28 -15.36 -10.33
N LEU A 162 4.50 -15.72 -11.36
CA LEU A 162 3.10 -15.28 -11.53
C LEU A 162 2.18 -15.73 -10.41
N CYS A 163 2.41 -16.92 -9.84
CA CYS A 163 1.64 -17.42 -8.70
C CYS A 163 2.08 -16.86 -7.34
N SER A 164 3.12 -16.01 -7.29
CA SER A 164 3.64 -15.46 -6.05
C SER A 164 2.80 -14.28 -5.52
N LYS A 165 2.88 -14.04 -4.20
CA LYS A 165 2.26 -12.85 -3.58
C LYS A 165 2.84 -11.53 -4.12
N ALA A 166 4.10 -11.53 -4.55
CA ALA A 166 4.75 -10.36 -5.15
C ALA A 166 4.18 -10.04 -6.54
N ALA A 167 3.88 -11.06 -7.35
CA ALA A 167 3.20 -10.83 -8.63
C ALA A 167 1.76 -10.35 -8.42
N ALA A 168 1.03 -10.91 -7.44
CA ALA A 168 -0.31 -10.44 -7.11
C ALA A 168 -0.34 -8.97 -6.66
N SER A 169 0.68 -8.50 -5.92
CA SER A 169 0.76 -7.09 -5.49
C SER A 169 1.11 -6.12 -6.64
N VAL A 170 1.92 -6.56 -7.61
CA VAL A 170 2.36 -5.71 -8.73
C VAL A 170 1.37 -5.73 -9.90
N LEU A 171 0.83 -6.90 -10.25
CA LEU A 171 0.00 -7.13 -11.44
C LEU A 171 -1.50 -7.23 -11.14
N GLY A 172 -1.89 -7.37 -9.87
CA GLY A 172 -3.28 -7.63 -9.48
C GLY A 172 -3.83 -8.88 -10.16
N ALA A 173 -5.04 -8.78 -10.72
CA ALA A 173 -5.70 -9.87 -11.45
C ALA A 173 -4.93 -10.30 -12.72
N GLY A 174 -4.06 -9.44 -13.26
CA GLY A 174 -3.24 -9.75 -14.44
C GLY A 174 -2.27 -10.92 -14.22
N ALA A 175 -1.78 -11.13 -12.99
CA ALA A 175 -0.93 -12.27 -12.66
C ALA A 175 -1.65 -13.61 -12.87
N GLN A 176 -2.89 -13.72 -12.35
CA GLN A 176 -3.71 -14.92 -12.49
C GLN A 176 -4.18 -15.11 -13.93
N SER A 177 -4.52 -14.03 -14.64
CA SER A 177 -4.91 -14.09 -16.05
C SER A 177 -3.78 -14.63 -16.93
N LEU A 178 -2.54 -14.16 -16.77
CA LEU A 178 -1.39 -14.69 -17.51
C LEU A 178 -1.07 -16.14 -17.15
N ALA A 179 -1.15 -16.48 -15.85
CA ALA A 179 -0.95 -17.84 -15.39
C ALA A 179 -1.96 -18.80 -16.05
N ALA A 180 -3.24 -18.41 -16.08
CA ALA A 180 -4.31 -19.19 -16.72
C ALA A 180 -4.25 -19.17 -18.25
N LYS A 181 -3.72 -18.13 -18.88
CA LYS A 181 -3.64 -18.09 -20.35
C LYS A 181 -2.52 -18.97 -20.91
N HIS A 182 -1.39 -19.06 -20.19
CA HIS A 182 -0.17 -19.66 -20.75
C HIS A 182 0.32 -20.92 -20.02
N PHE A 183 -0.21 -21.23 -18.84
CA PHE A 183 0.32 -22.30 -17.99
C PHE A 183 -0.74 -23.23 -17.39
N THR A 184 -2.03 -23.05 -17.69
CA THR A 184 -3.03 -24.09 -17.43
C THR A 184 -3.00 -25.12 -18.56
N GLY A 185 -2.16 -26.10 -18.31
CA GLY A 185 -2.11 -27.43 -18.92
C GLY A 185 -1.62 -28.37 -17.82
#